data_AF-A0AAU4DNN3-F1
#
_entry.id   AF-A0AAU4DNN3-F1
#
_cell.length_a   1.000
_cell.length_b   1.000
_cell.length_c   1.000
_cell.angle_alpha   90.00
_cell.angle_beta   90.00
_cell.angle_gamma   90.00
#
_symmetry.space_group_name_H-M   'P 1'
#
loop_
_entity.id
_entity.type
_entity.pdbx_description
1 polymer ?
#
loop_
_entity_poly.entity_id
_entity_poly.type
_entity_poly.pdbx_seq_one_letter_code
_entity_poly.pdbx_strand_id
1 'polypeptide(L)'
;MPRRLLAVEHTKIRALREQAGLTSQELADRVGVTYRVIVYWEEGRYVPEARNVRRLADALDCATADLTGTPSGAETLVDLRYGAGLTAEQVATRLRTTAVGRDLFVDAHKIRSLERNRQVSGWNWRKPEHTGRLVQQLAAVYEVPVRMIMDAWMRTRPADEPPRLPERERHGPPASAVEGWTGLNDRQRVYLGEILRDDQMTEAEMWMRRQNQVGIPPATQWRKLPFALDAPAEVVGHTRLQQRLRSAGVHDQGAGATLRSLERLGLIKVAKDRVEVPGVGEVDRTLVEITRRGRGCARAGLGEPVEPTPPTHLLSEWLWGVLLRVSAAGPEGLHESELTGKSLFYLAVGYRPKPQAHPSRGFIELRPRMAPGDTHVLDYRWHATVLGLQHIAIYLHVYAEMYPPAASPPHSHFGQS
;
A
#
# COMPACT_ATOMS: atom_id res chain seq x y z
N MET A 1 -6.43 0.29 41.42
CA MET A 1 -7.00 -0.16 40.13
C MET A 1 -5.89 -0.18 39.08
N PRO A 2 -5.55 -1.31 38.43
CA PRO A 2 -4.55 -1.29 37.38
C PRO A 2 -5.03 -0.40 36.22
N ARG A 3 -4.20 0.57 35.81
CA ARG A 3 -4.48 1.48 34.69
C ARG A 3 -4.70 0.63 33.42
N ARG A 4 -5.92 0.67 32.88
CA ARG A 4 -6.26 -0.03 31.64
C ARG A 4 -5.46 0.59 30.49
N LEU A 5 -5.03 -0.27 29.57
CA LEU A 5 -4.13 0.10 28.47
C LEU A 5 -4.78 0.96 27.40
N LEU A 6 -6.08 0.73 27.18
CA LEU A 6 -6.88 1.43 26.19
C LEU A 6 -7.91 2.28 26.93
N ALA A 7 -7.96 3.58 26.62
CA ALA A 7 -8.99 4.48 27.09
C ALA A 7 -10.11 4.51 26.05
N VAL A 8 -11.16 3.71 26.27
CA VAL A 8 -12.39 3.85 25.47
C VAL A 8 -13.11 5.09 25.97
N GLU A 9 -13.39 6.04 25.07
CA GLU A 9 -14.04 7.29 25.42
C GLU A 9 -15.55 7.07 25.52
N HIS A 10 -16.07 7.13 26.74
CA HIS A 10 -17.49 6.90 27.03
C HIS A 10 -18.43 7.83 26.25
N THR A 11 -18.02 9.09 26.05
CA THR A 11 -18.75 10.08 25.24
C THR A 11 -18.88 9.66 23.78
N LYS A 12 -17.86 9.00 23.21
CA LYS A 12 -17.90 8.52 21.82
C LYS A 12 -18.85 7.36 21.63
N ILE A 13 -18.97 6.45 22.62
CA ILE A 13 -19.96 5.35 22.55
C ILE A 13 -21.37 5.93 22.39
N ARG A 14 -21.72 6.91 23.24
CA ARG A 14 -23.02 7.58 23.17
C ARG A 14 -23.22 8.31 21.84
N ALA A 15 -22.23 9.11 21.42
CA ALA A 15 -22.33 9.88 20.18
C ALA A 15 -22.51 8.99 18.94
N LEU A 16 -21.73 7.91 18.82
CA LEU A 16 -21.84 6.96 17.71
C LEU A 16 -23.17 6.20 17.73
N ARG A 17 -23.67 5.83 18.92
CA ARG A 17 -24.99 5.21 19.06
C ARG A 17 -26.10 6.12 18.56
N GLU A 18 -26.07 7.40 18.95
CA GLU A 18 -27.06 8.39 18.54
C GLU A 18 -26.97 8.68 17.04
N GLN A 19 -25.78 8.77 16.48
CA GLN A 19 -25.56 8.88 15.02
C GLN A 19 -26.09 7.66 14.26
N ALA A 20 -25.96 6.47 14.82
CA ALA A 20 -26.52 5.23 14.26
C ALA A 20 -28.06 5.11 14.46
N GLY A 21 -28.70 6.08 15.14
CA GLY A 21 -30.14 6.07 15.39
C GLY A 21 -30.62 4.98 16.34
N LEU A 22 -29.73 4.46 17.20
CA LEU A 22 -30.03 3.35 18.10
C LEU A 22 -30.40 3.82 19.51
N THR A 23 -31.37 3.16 20.12
CA THR A 23 -31.58 3.21 21.57
C THR A 23 -30.50 2.42 22.31
N SER A 24 -30.26 2.72 23.59
CA SER A 24 -29.31 1.94 24.40
C SER A 24 -29.73 0.47 24.54
N GLN A 25 -31.03 0.16 24.44
CA GLN A 25 -31.54 -1.21 24.45
C GLN A 25 -31.17 -1.94 23.15
N GLU A 26 -31.43 -1.32 21.98
CA GLU A 26 -31.06 -1.92 20.69
C GLU A 26 -29.55 -2.14 20.56
N LEU A 27 -28.73 -1.19 21.06
CA LEU A 27 -27.28 -1.39 21.10
C LEU A 27 -26.90 -2.56 22.01
N ALA A 28 -27.55 -2.69 23.17
CA ALA A 28 -27.31 -3.79 24.10
C ALA A 28 -27.62 -5.15 23.45
N ASP A 29 -28.76 -5.23 22.74
CA ASP A 29 -29.20 -6.42 22.03
C ASP A 29 -28.22 -6.80 20.90
N ARG A 30 -27.74 -5.83 20.11
CA ARG A 30 -26.73 -6.06 19.06
C ARG A 30 -25.38 -6.51 19.60
N VAL A 31 -24.94 -5.95 20.74
CA VAL A 31 -23.67 -6.30 21.38
C VAL A 31 -23.76 -7.61 22.17
N GLY A 32 -24.97 -8.05 22.52
CA GLY A 32 -25.22 -9.23 23.35
C GLY A 32 -24.86 -8.99 24.83
N VAL A 33 -25.19 -7.81 25.36
CA VAL A 33 -25.05 -7.45 26.78
C VAL A 33 -26.37 -6.89 27.31
N THR A 34 -26.48 -6.73 28.63
CA THR A 34 -27.68 -6.10 29.22
C THR A 34 -27.68 -4.58 28.97
N TYR A 35 -28.86 -3.97 28.82
CA TYR A 35 -29.04 -2.51 28.76
C TYR A 35 -28.19 -1.74 29.80
N ARG A 36 -28.18 -2.23 31.04
CA ARG A 36 -27.48 -1.59 32.15
C ARG A 36 -25.96 -1.51 31.93
N VAL A 37 -25.38 -2.46 31.20
CA VAL A 37 -23.96 -2.47 30.83
C VAL A 37 -23.66 -1.35 29.82
N ILE A 38 -24.53 -1.13 28.83
CA ILE A 38 -24.39 -0.02 27.88
C ILE A 38 -24.44 1.32 28.62
N VAL A 39 -25.44 1.52 29.50
CA VAL A 39 -25.56 2.75 30.30
C VAL A 39 -24.30 2.99 31.12
N TYR A 40 -23.77 1.96 31.79
CA TYR A 40 -22.54 2.11 32.55
C TYR A 40 -21.30 2.43 31.71
N TRP A 41 -21.23 1.96 30.46
CA TRP A 41 -20.17 2.33 29.54
C TRP A 41 -20.31 3.77 29.07
N GLU A 42 -21.51 4.21 28.70
CA GLU A 42 -21.77 5.59 28.26
C GLU A 42 -21.60 6.63 29.37
N GLU A 43 -21.83 6.24 30.63
CA GLU A 43 -21.57 7.09 31.80
C GLU A 43 -20.12 7.03 32.30
N GLY A 44 -19.27 6.19 31.67
CA GLY A 44 -17.87 6.02 32.06
C GLY A 44 -17.66 5.29 33.39
N ARG A 45 -18.71 4.68 33.98
CA ARG A 45 -18.59 3.89 35.23
C ARG A 45 -17.78 2.63 35.03
N TYR A 46 -17.88 2.01 33.85
CA TYR A 46 -17.06 0.88 33.45
C TYR A 46 -16.48 1.09 32.05
N VAL A 47 -15.32 0.48 31.80
CA VAL A 47 -14.72 0.42 30.47
C VAL A 47 -14.98 -0.97 29.88
N PRO A 48 -15.37 -1.09 28.60
CA PRO A 48 -15.55 -2.39 27.96
C PRO A 48 -14.23 -3.18 27.87
N GLU A 49 -14.32 -4.50 27.94
CA GLU A 49 -13.21 -5.42 27.66
C GLU A 49 -12.98 -5.54 26.15
N ALA A 50 -11.83 -6.06 25.72
CA ALA A 50 -11.47 -6.16 24.29
C ALA A 50 -12.57 -6.81 23.42
N ARG A 51 -13.15 -7.93 23.86
CA ARG A 51 -14.27 -8.59 23.17
C ARG A 51 -15.48 -7.67 22.97
N ASN A 52 -15.79 -6.84 23.96
CA ASN A 52 -16.95 -5.95 23.93
C ASN A 52 -16.64 -4.68 23.15
N VAL A 53 -15.39 -4.20 23.16
CA VAL A 53 -14.94 -3.12 22.27
C VAL A 53 -15.13 -3.52 20.81
N ARG A 54 -14.74 -4.75 20.44
CA ARG A 54 -14.94 -5.24 19.08
C ARG A 54 -16.42 -5.31 18.72
N ARG A 55 -17.24 -5.91 19.59
CA ARG A 55 -18.69 -6.02 19.38
C ARG A 55 -19.39 -4.66 19.31
N LEU A 56 -18.97 -3.68 20.10
CA LEU A 56 -19.45 -2.30 20.01
C LEU A 56 -19.13 -1.70 18.64
N ALA A 57 -17.89 -1.84 18.19
CA ALA A 57 -17.47 -1.33 16.89
C ALA A 57 -18.26 -1.97 15.74
N ASP A 58 -18.44 -3.29 15.77
CA ASP A 58 -19.25 -4.01 14.78
C ASP A 58 -20.74 -3.60 14.84
N ALA A 59 -21.32 -3.43 16.03
CA ALA A 59 -22.73 -3.05 16.20
C ALA A 59 -23.03 -1.60 15.77
N LEU A 60 -22.03 -0.72 15.85
CA LEU A 60 -22.08 0.70 15.48
C LEU A 60 -21.54 0.97 14.06
N ASP A 61 -21.13 -0.08 13.33
CA ASP A 61 -20.49 0.01 12.01
C ASP A 61 -19.32 1.02 11.96
N CYS A 62 -18.45 0.97 12.97
CA CYS A 62 -17.27 1.84 13.09
C CYS A 62 -16.00 1.03 13.33
N ALA A 63 -14.83 1.66 13.23
CA ALA A 63 -13.58 1.03 13.67
C ALA A 63 -13.41 1.15 15.19
N THR A 64 -12.60 0.27 15.79
CA THR A 64 -12.30 0.36 17.23
C THR A 64 -11.58 1.65 17.62
N ALA A 65 -10.75 2.20 16.73
CA ALA A 65 -10.09 3.50 16.93
C ALA A 65 -11.10 4.65 17.11
N ASP A 66 -12.28 4.53 16.50
CA ASP A 66 -13.33 5.53 16.59
C ASP A 66 -13.95 5.52 18.00
N LEU A 67 -13.83 4.43 18.76
CA LEU A 67 -14.25 4.31 20.16
C LEU A 67 -13.20 4.79 21.18
N THR A 68 -11.92 4.85 20.81
CA THR A 68 -10.79 5.02 21.75
C THR A 68 -10.17 6.39 21.75
N GLY A 69 -10.65 7.30 20.89
CA GLY A 69 -10.02 8.60 20.70
C GLY A 69 -8.76 8.56 19.85
N THR A 70 -8.18 7.37 19.61
CA THR A 70 -6.97 7.17 18.80
C THR A 70 -7.27 7.57 17.35
N PRO A 71 -6.60 8.58 16.78
CA PRO A 71 -6.78 8.93 15.38
C PRO A 71 -6.39 7.75 14.46
N SER A 72 -7.07 7.63 13.33
CA SER A 72 -6.71 6.66 12.30
C SER A 72 -5.23 6.79 11.90
N GLY A 73 -4.48 5.70 11.88
CA GLY A 73 -3.06 5.69 11.55
C GLY A 73 -2.14 6.04 12.74
N ALA A 74 -2.69 6.22 13.94
CA ALA A 74 -1.94 6.41 15.18
C ALA A 74 -1.99 5.19 16.12
N GLU A 75 -2.49 4.05 15.64
CA GLU A 75 -2.71 2.85 16.47
C GLU A 75 -1.41 2.27 17.04
N THR A 76 -1.44 1.94 18.33
CA THR A 76 -0.39 1.19 19.05
C THR A 76 -0.68 -0.31 19.06
N LEU A 77 0.25 -1.12 19.59
CA LEU A 77 0.07 -2.57 19.63
C LEU A 77 -1.18 -2.99 20.42
N VAL A 78 -1.55 -2.23 21.46
CA VAL A 78 -2.75 -2.53 22.22
C VAL A 78 -4.02 -2.14 21.46
N ASP A 79 -4.02 -1.03 20.73
CA ASP A 79 -5.15 -0.64 19.88
C ASP A 79 -5.46 -1.75 18.86
N LEU A 80 -4.42 -2.30 18.22
CA LEU A 80 -4.58 -3.38 17.25
C LEU A 80 -5.11 -4.67 17.89
N ARG A 81 -4.62 -5.04 19.08
CA ARG A 81 -5.13 -6.22 19.80
C ARG A 81 -6.60 -6.07 20.18
N TYR A 82 -7.01 -4.90 20.64
CA TYR A 82 -8.41 -4.60 20.95
C TYR A 82 -9.26 -4.52 19.68
N GLY A 83 -8.69 -4.04 18.57
CA GLY A 83 -9.25 -4.11 17.22
C GLY A 83 -9.60 -5.51 16.77
N ALA A 84 -8.83 -6.51 17.21
CA ALA A 84 -9.08 -7.93 16.99
C ALA A 84 -10.02 -8.56 18.04
N GLY A 85 -10.45 -7.82 19.06
CA GLY A 85 -11.30 -8.32 20.15
C GLY A 85 -10.61 -9.30 21.11
N LEU A 86 -9.27 -9.31 21.15
CA LEU A 86 -8.50 -10.33 21.88
C LEU A 86 -7.95 -9.82 23.22
N THR A 87 -7.94 -10.68 24.23
CA THR A 87 -7.16 -10.48 25.46
C THR A 87 -5.70 -10.87 25.25
N ALA A 88 -4.78 -10.36 26.09
CA ALA A 88 -3.36 -10.75 26.01
C ALA A 88 -3.17 -12.27 26.25
N GLU A 89 -4.02 -12.87 27.08
CA GLU A 89 -4.09 -14.31 27.32
C GLU A 89 -4.45 -15.08 26.04
N GLN A 90 -5.49 -14.65 25.31
CA GLN A 90 -5.90 -15.29 24.06
C GLN A 90 -4.80 -15.18 22.99
N VAL A 91 -4.17 -14.00 22.88
CA VAL A 91 -3.04 -13.79 21.97
C VAL A 91 -1.87 -14.70 22.32
N ALA A 92 -1.48 -14.76 23.60
CA ALA A 92 -0.39 -15.64 24.04
C ALA A 92 -0.69 -17.12 23.75
N THR A 93 -1.91 -17.58 24.00
CA THR A 93 -2.34 -18.95 23.67
C THR A 93 -2.22 -19.25 22.18
N ARG A 94 -2.68 -18.34 21.31
CA ARG A 94 -2.56 -18.50 19.86
C ARG A 94 -1.10 -18.47 19.40
N LEU A 95 -0.27 -17.57 19.94
CA LEU A 95 1.13 -17.46 19.53
C LEU A 95 1.96 -18.68 19.98
N ARG A 96 1.66 -19.28 21.14
CA ARG A 96 2.37 -20.47 21.64
C ARG A 96 2.23 -21.71 20.75
N THR A 97 1.25 -21.76 19.85
CA THR A 97 1.14 -22.86 18.87
C THR A 97 2.13 -22.70 17.71
N THR A 98 2.69 -21.51 17.52
CA THR A 98 3.66 -21.20 16.46
C THR A 98 5.09 -21.52 16.91
N ALA A 99 6.01 -21.77 15.97
CA ALA A 99 7.43 -21.98 16.28
C ALA A 99 8.03 -20.78 17.03
N VAL A 100 7.87 -19.57 16.48
CA VAL A 100 8.43 -18.34 17.08
C VAL A 100 7.84 -18.03 18.46
N GLY A 101 6.57 -18.32 18.69
CA GLY A 101 5.96 -18.09 20.01
C GLY A 101 6.51 -19.02 21.08
N ARG A 102 6.87 -20.25 20.73
CA ARG A 102 7.60 -21.18 21.63
C ARG A 102 9.03 -20.70 21.87
N ASP A 103 9.75 -20.31 20.82
CA ASP A 103 11.15 -19.83 20.91
C ASP A 103 11.29 -18.57 21.77
N LEU A 104 10.26 -17.72 21.77
CA LEU A 104 10.17 -16.50 22.58
C LEU A 104 9.56 -16.74 23.97
N PHE A 105 9.08 -17.96 24.24
CA PHE A 105 8.31 -18.30 25.44
C PHE A 105 7.21 -17.26 25.69
N VAL A 106 6.39 -16.96 24.67
CA VAL A 106 5.37 -15.92 24.74
C VAL A 106 4.40 -16.24 25.86
N ASP A 107 4.05 -15.23 26.65
CA ASP A 107 2.99 -15.30 27.66
C ASP A 107 2.23 -13.96 27.72
N ALA A 108 1.10 -13.95 28.43
CA ALA A 108 0.28 -12.75 28.52
C ALA A 108 1.00 -11.57 29.21
N HIS A 109 1.95 -11.85 30.12
CA HIS A 109 2.76 -10.82 30.76
C HIS A 109 3.71 -10.17 29.75
N LYS A 110 4.39 -10.95 28.91
CA LYS A 110 5.28 -10.46 27.86
C LYS A 110 4.53 -9.64 26.81
N ILE A 111 3.36 -10.08 26.37
CA ILE A 111 2.49 -9.29 25.47
C ILE A 111 2.14 -7.94 26.11
N ARG A 112 1.73 -7.96 27.39
CA ARG A 112 1.43 -6.73 28.14
C ARG A 112 2.64 -5.82 28.36
N SER A 113 3.83 -6.37 28.53
CA SER A 113 5.07 -5.61 28.70
C SER A 113 5.48 -4.99 27.37
N LEU A 114 5.36 -5.74 26.27
CA LEU A 114 5.56 -5.25 24.91
C LEU A 114 4.67 -4.03 24.64
N GLU A 115 3.37 -4.14 24.93
CA GLU A 115 2.35 -3.09 24.75
C GLU A 115 2.55 -1.85 25.64
N ARG A 116 3.34 -1.94 26.72
CA ARG A 116 3.56 -0.84 27.68
C ARG A 116 4.91 -0.16 27.54
N ASN A 117 5.64 -0.44 26.46
CA ASN A 117 7.03 -0.05 26.34
C ASN A 117 7.90 -0.50 27.55
N ARG A 118 7.57 -1.65 28.17
CA ARG A 118 8.36 -2.24 29.26
C ARG A 118 9.33 -3.25 28.71
N GLN A 119 10.40 -3.51 29.46
CA GLN A 119 11.35 -4.56 29.12
C GLN A 119 10.64 -5.92 29.04
N VAL A 120 10.87 -6.65 27.96
CA VAL A 120 10.39 -8.03 27.78
C VAL A 120 11.54 -8.98 28.10
N SER A 121 11.29 -9.98 28.95
CA SER A 121 12.31 -10.93 29.39
C SER A 121 12.62 -11.99 28.33
N GLY A 122 13.89 -12.38 28.24
CA GLY A 122 14.39 -13.44 27.37
C GLY A 122 15.35 -12.94 26.29
N TRP A 123 16.45 -13.67 26.07
CA TRP A 123 17.49 -13.26 25.13
C TRP A 123 17.00 -13.17 23.68
N ASN A 124 16.16 -14.10 23.23
CA ASN A 124 15.61 -14.09 21.87
C ASN A 124 14.72 -12.88 21.58
N TRP A 125 14.16 -12.20 22.59
CA TRP A 125 13.40 -10.95 22.39
C TRP A 125 14.28 -9.77 21.96
N ARG A 126 15.59 -9.86 22.20
CA ARG A 126 16.57 -8.83 21.77
C ARG A 126 17.04 -9.03 20.33
N LYS A 127 16.63 -10.12 19.66
CA LYS A 127 17.04 -10.44 18.30
C LYS A 127 15.98 -9.95 17.31
N PRO A 128 16.28 -8.96 16.45
CA PRO A 128 15.32 -8.41 15.49
C PRO A 128 14.67 -9.47 14.59
N GLU A 129 15.38 -10.55 14.24
CA GLU A 129 14.88 -11.62 13.38
C GLU A 129 13.80 -12.47 14.07
N HIS A 130 13.86 -12.62 15.40
CA HIS A 130 12.84 -13.33 16.16
C HIS A 130 11.61 -12.45 16.35
N THR A 131 11.80 -11.17 16.67
CA THR A 131 10.69 -10.22 16.77
C THR A 131 10.03 -9.99 15.41
N GLY A 132 10.76 -10.04 14.29
CA GLY A 132 10.19 -9.92 12.95
C GLY A 132 9.32 -11.12 12.56
N ARG A 133 9.73 -12.34 12.91
CA ARG A 133 8.86 -13.53 12.79
C ARG A 133 7.62 -13.41 13.69
N LEU A 134 7.76 -12.89 14.90
CA LEU A 134 6.63 -12.62 15.80
C LEU A 134 5.67 -11.60 15.20
N VAL A 135 6.17 -10.53 14.56
CA VAL A 135 5.35 -9.52 13.89
C VAL A 135 4.44 -10.14 12.83
N GLN A 136 4.95 -11.08 12.03
CA GLN A 136 4.12 -11.80 11.04
C GLN A 136 3.01 -12.61 11.71
N GLN A 137 3.31 -13.30 12.82
CA GLN A 137 2.30 -14.07 13.55
C GLN A 137 1.28 -13.16 14.24
N LEU A 138 1.70 -12.02 14.80
CA LEU A 138 0.79 -11.02 15.36
C LEU A 138 -0.14 -10.44 14.30
N ALA A 139 0.37 -10.15 13.10
CA ALA A 139 -0.43 -9.64 11.99
C ALA A 139 -1.54 -10.63 11.61
N ALA A 140 -1.21 -11.93 11.53
CA ALA A 140 -2.18 -12.98 11.29
C ALA A 140 -3.19 -13.12 12.44
N VAL A 141 -2.74 -13.11 13.70
CA VAL A 141 -3.61 -13.23 14.88
C VAL A 141 -4.55 -12.04 15.02
N TYR A 142 -4.12 -10.84 14.64
CA TYR A 142 -4.91 -9.60 14.72
C TYR A 142 -5.69 -9.31 13.44
N GLU A 143 -5.52 -10.12 12.40
CA GLU A 143 -6.19 -9.95 11.09
C GLU A 143 -5.92 -8.57 10.47
N VAL A 144 -4.68 -8.09 10.59
CA VAL A 144 -4.23 -6.82 10.01
C VAL A 144 -2.99 -7.01 9.15
N PRO A 145 -2.70 -6.11 8.19
CA PRO A 145 -1.48 -6.15 7.41
C PRO A 145 -0.23 -6.06 8.30
N VAL A 146 0.83 -6.77 7.92
CA VAL A 146 2.14 -6.75 8.62
C VAL A 146 2.65 -5.32 8.85
N ARG A 147 2.45 -4.41 7.90
CA ARG A 147 2.82 -2.99 8.04
C ARG A 147 2.20 -2.33 9.27
N MET A 148 0.96 -2.68 9.63
CA MET A 148 0.27 -2.06 10.77
C MET A 148 0.91 -2.49 12.08
N ILE A 149 1.29 -3.76 12.21
CA ILE A 149 2.02 -4.25 13.39
C ILE A 149 3.40 -3.60 13.47
N MET A 150 4.12 -3.47 12.35
CA MET A 150 5.42 -2.78 12.31
C MET A 150 5.30 -1.33 12.76
N ASP A 151 4.36 -0.59 12.18
CA ASP A 151 4.12 0.81 12.53
C ASP A 151 3.72 0.95 14.01
N ALA A 152 2.79 0.12 14.47
CA ALA A 152 2.33 0.12 15.85
C ALA A 152 3.44 -0.27 16.83
N TRP A 153 4.33 -1.20 16.45
CA TRP A 153 5.51 -1.55 17.25
C TRP A 153 6.43 -0.35 17.42
N MET A 154 6.78 0.33 16.32
CA MET A 154 7.64 1.52 16.35
C MET A 154 7.00 2.66 17.15
N ARG A 155 5.68 2.89 17.02
CA ARG A 155 4.94 3.85 17.87
C ARG A 155 4.98 3.48 19.35
N THR A 156 4.76 2.20 19.66
CA THR A 156 4.69 1.72 21.05
C THR A 156 6.06 1.72 21.70
N ARG A 157 7.11 1.47 20.92
CA ARG A 157 8.49 1.21 21.39
C ARG A 157 9.51 2.02 20.56
N PRO A 158 9.51 3.35 20.66
CA PRO A 158 10.30 4.21 19.78
C PRO A 158 11.83 4.09 20.00
N ALA A 159 12.26 3.58 21.15
CA ALA A 159 13.68 3.40 21.48
C ALA A 159 14.22 2.00 21.15
N ASP A 160 13.35 1.05 20.80
CA ASP A 160 13.76 -0.31 20.45
C ASP A 160 14.26 -0.37 19.00
N GLU A 161 15.21 -1.27 18.73
CA GLU A 161 15.51 -1.67 17.35
C GLU A 161 14.26 -2.31 16.74
N PRO A 162 13.80 -1.87 15.55
CA PRO A 162 12.60 -2.44 14.95
C PRO A 162 12.74 -3.92 14.61
N PRO A 163 11.62 -4.67 14.64
CA PRO A 163 11.61 -6.05 14.19
C PRO A 163 12.10 -6.20 12.74
N ARG A 164 13.02 -7.12 12.50
CA ARG A 164 13.53 -7.41 11.15
C ARG A 164 12.69 -8.51 10.53
N LEU A 165 11.81 -8.13 9.61
CA LEU A 165 11.00 -9.10 8.89
C LEU A 165 11.90 -10.11 8.16
N PRO A 166 11.51 -11.40 8.10
CA PRO A 166 12.21 -12.39 7.29
C PRO A 166 12.36 -11.88 5.86
N GLU A 167 13.55 -12.04 5.29
CA GLU A 167 13.78 -11.75 3.89
C GLU A 167 12.81 -12.59 3.05
N ARG A 168 12.16 -11.94 2.09
CA ARG A 168 11.43 -12.67 1.07
C ARG A 168 12.47 -13.41 0.24
N GLU A 169 12.43 -14.74 0.27
CA GLU A 169 13.10 -15.54 -0.74
C GLU A 169 12.70 -15.00 -2.11
N ARG A 170 13.71 -14.62 -2.91
CA ARG A 170 13.50 -14.17 -4.29
C ARG A 170 13.08 -15.40 -5.09
N HIS A 171 11.78 -15.63 -5.14
CA HIS A 171 11.22 -16.65 -6.01
C HIS A 171 11.41 -16.16 -7.45
N GLY A 172 11.90 -17.06 -8.32
CA GLY A 172 11.89 -16.83 -9.76
C GLY A 172 10.49 -16.57 -10.30
N PRO A 173 10.34 -16.38 -11.62
CA PRO A 173 9.02 -16.25 -12.22
C PRO A 173 8.12 -17.42 -11.78
N PRO A 174 6.82 -17.16 -11.51
CA PRO A 174 5.92 -18.23 -11.07
C PRO A 174 5.88 -19.34 -12.10
N ALA A 175 5.80 -20.61 -11.66
CA ALA A 175 5.84 -21.78 -12.54
C ALA A 175 4.81 -21.68 -13.68
N SER A 176 3.61 -21.17 -13.40
CA SER A 176 2.57 -20.93 -14.40
C SER A 176 2.95 -19.95 -15.51
N ALA A 177 3.83 -18.98 -15.22
CA ALA A 177 4.33 -18.04 -16.22
C ALA A 177 5.41 -18.70 -17.10
N VAL A 178 6.27 -19.53 -16.49
CA VAL A 178 7.27 -20.33 -17.22
C VAL A 178 6.57 -21.33 -18.14
N GLU A 179 5.63 -22.11 -17.63
CA GLU A 179 4.79 -23.04 -18.41
C GLU A 179 4.01 -22.32 -19.51
N GLY A 180 3.46 -21.14 -19.17
CA GLY A 180 2.76 -20.30 -20.14
C GLY A 180 3.63 -19.91 -21.33
N TRP A 181 4.91 -19.63 -21.11
CA TRP A 181 5.86 -19.27 -22.16
C TRP A 181 6.36 -20.47 -22.96
N THR A 182 6.69 -21.57 -22.26
CA THR A 182 7.15 -22.80 -22.92
C THR A 182 6.08 -23.39 -23.82
N GLY A 183 4.80 -23.26 -23.45
CA GLY A 183 3.66 -23.67 -24.26
C GLY A 183 3.38 -22.82 -25.51
N LEU A 184 4.05 -21.67 -25.68
CA LEU A 184 3.95 -20.87 -26.90
C LEU A 184 4.87 -21.41 -27.99
N ASN A 185 4.41 -21.34 -29.24
CA ASN A 185 5.31 -21.56 -30.39
C ASN A 185 6.25 -20.35 -30.59
N ASP A 186 7.31 -20.53 -31.37
CA ASP A 186 8.35 -19.51 -31.54
C ASP A 186 7.79 -18.18 -32.07
N ARG A 187 6.83 -18.25 -32.98
CA ARG A 187 6.15 -17.07 -33.51
C ARG A 187 5.38 -16.31 -32.43
N GLN A 188 4.61 -17.01 -31.61
CA GLN A 188 3.86 -16.43 -30.50
C GLN A 188 4.78 -15.81 -29.45
N ARG A 189 5.93 -16.43 -29.17
CA ARG A 189 6.96 -15.89 -28.27
C ARG A 189 7.50 -14.57 -28.79
N VAL A 190 7.85 -14.48 -30.08
CA VAL A 190 8.32 -13.24 -30.70
C VAL A 190 7.25 -12.15 -30.63
N TYR A 191 5.99 -12.47 -30.97
CA TYR A 191 4.88 -11.49 -30.87
C TYR A 191 4.71 -10.97 -29.45
N LEU A 192 4.65 -11.87 -28.46
CA LEU A 192 4.43 -11.46 -27.08
C LEU A 192 5.62 -10.66 -26.53
N GLY A 193 6.85 -11.02 -26.88
CA GLY A 193 8.06 -10.29 -26.50
C GLY A 193 8.10 -8.89 -27.10
N GLU A 194 7.78 -8.74 -28.39
CA GLU A 194 7.77 -7.43 -29.06
C GLU A 194 6.65 -6.51 -28.55
N ILE A 195 5.51 -7.08 -28.13
CA ILE A 195 4.43 -6.33 -27.46
C ILE A 195 4.87 -5.89 -26.06
N LEU A 196 5.52 -6.76 -25.27
CA LEU A 196 6.07 -6.37 -23.96
C LEU A 196 7.04 -5.20 -24.10
N ARG A 197 7.95 -5.29 -25.09
CA ARG A 197 8.95 -4.25 -25.35
C ARG A 197 8.30 -2.91 -25.70
N ASP A 198 7.27 -2.90 -26.55
CA ASP A 198 6.55 -1.67 -26.90
C ASP A 198 5.77 -1.09 -25.71
N ASP A 199 5.17 -1.94 -24.85
CA ASP A 199 4.49 -1.51 -23.62
C ASP A 199 5.47 -0.79 -22.68
N GLN A 200 6.67 -1.36 -22.48
CA GLN A 200 7.73 -0.78 -21.66
C GLN A 200 8.29 0.52 -22.26
N MET A 201 8.52 0.56 -23.57
CA MET A 201 8.98 1.78 -24.25
C MET A 201 7.94 2.89 -24.13
N THR A 202 6.66 2.57 -24.33
CA THR A 202 5.56 3.53 -24.17
C THR A 202 5.45 3.99 -22.72
N GLU A 203 5.63 3.09 -21.75
CA GLU A 203 5.66 3.44 -20.33
C GLU A 203 6.81 4.42 -20.00
N ALA A 204 8.00 4.21 -20.59
CA ALA A 204 9.13 5.13 -20.46
C ALA A 204 8.86 6.50 -21.13
N GLU A 205 8.24 6.52 -22.32
CA GLU A 205 7.83 7.77 -23.00
C GLU A 205 6.82 8.56 -22.15
N MET A 206 5.81 7.87 -21.57
CA MET A 206 4.83 8.51 -20.69
C MET A 206 5.48 9.02 -19.40
N TRP A 207 6.43 8.27 -18.84
CA TRP A 207 7.21 8.73 -17.71
C TRP A 207 7.96 10.03 -18.04
N MET A 208 8.66 10.11 -19.18
CA MET A 208 9.36 11.32 -19.62
C MET A 208 8.41 12.51 -19.82
N ARG A 209 7.25 12.29 -20.45
CA ARG A 209 6.23 13.34 -20.60
C ARG A 209 5.75 13.87 -19.24
N ARG A 210 5.61 12.99 -18.24
CA ARG A 210 5.15 13.36 -16.90
C ARG A 210 6.19 14.21 -16.17
N GLN A 211 7.46 13.84 -16.29
CA GLN A 211 8.59 14.62 -15.75
C GLN A 211 8.61 16.03 -16.36
N ASN A 212 8.31 16.13 -17.64
CA ASN A 212 8.25 17.40 -18.38
C ASN A 212 6.89 18.13 -18.28
N GLN A 213 6.02 17.71 -17.35
CA GLN A 213 4.70 18.32 -17.11
C GLN A 213 3.77 18.39 -18.34
N VAL A 214 3.99 17.50 -19.32
CA VAL A 214 3.11 17.37 -20.49
C VAL A 214 1.89 16.53 -20.11
N GLY A 215 0.69 16.93 -20.58
CA GLY A 215 -0.54 16.17 -20.36
C GLY A 215 -0.46 14.76 -20.95
N ILE A 216 -0.90 13.75 -20.18
CA ILE A 216 -0.86 12.34 -20.58
C ILE A 216 -2.28 11.77 -20.46
N PRO A 217 -2.75 11.00 -21.46
CA PRO A 217 -4.01 10.29 -21.33
C PRO A 217 -3.99 9.25 -20.19
N PRO A 218 -5.15 8.74 -19.73
CA PRO A 218 -5.19 7.65 -18.77
C PRO A 218 -4.45 6.40 -19.26
N ALA A 219 -3.88 5.63 -18.34
CA ALA A 219 -3.16 4.38 -18.66
C ALA A 219 -3.99 3.37 -19.44
N THR A 220 -5.32 3.37 -19.25
CA THR A 220 -6.25 2.53 -20.00
C THR A 220 -6.35 2.88 -21.49
N GLN A 221 -5.91 4.09 -21.88
CA GLN A 221 -5.90 4.55 -23.26
C GLN A 221 -4.51 4.35 -23.88
N TRP A 222 -3.44 4.86 -23.27
CA TRP A 222 -2.11 4.77 -23.91
C TRP A 222 -1.48 3.38 -23.88
N ARG A 223 -1.94 2.46 -23.00
CA ARG A 223 -1.50 1.05 -23.05
C ARG A 223 -2.10 0.24 -24.20
N LYS A 224 -3.00 0.83 -24.99
CA LYS A 224 -3.51 0.24 -26.22
C LYS A 224 -2.55 0.61 -27.36
N LEU A 225 -1.69 -0.33 -27.73
CA LEU A 225 -0.60 -0.11 -28.69
C LEU A 225 -1.10 -0.32 -30.13
N PRO A 226 -0.84 0.61 -31.06
CA PRO A 226 -1.13 0.43 -32.47
C PRO A 226 -0.42 -0.79 -33.06
N PHE A 227 -1.21 -1.80 -33.43
CA PHE A 227 -0.69 -2.98 -34.12
C PHE A 227 -0.75 -2.81 -35.64
N ALA A 228 -1.90 -2.46 -36.21
CA ALA A 228 -2.06 -2.32 -37.66
C ALA A 228 -3.11 -1.28 -38.03
N LEU A 229 -2.94 -0.64 -39.19
CA LEU A 229 -3.94 0.18 -39.86
C LEU A 229 -4.53 -0.62 -41.01
N ASP A 230 -5.86 -0.63 -41.16
CA ASP A 230 -6.59 -1.40 -42.17
C ASP A 230 -6.61 -0.67 -43.52
N ALA A 231 -5.42 -0.49 -44.08
CA ALA A 231 -5.18 0.15 -45.38
C ALA A 231 -3.86 -0.38 -45.99
N PRO A 232 -3.63 -0.22 -47.31
CA PRO A 232 -2.41 -0.68 -47.97
C PRO A 232 -1.15 -0.10 -47.32
N ALA A 233 -0.15 -0.94 -47.06
CA ALA A 233 1.07 -0.56 -46.34
C ALA A 233 1.90 0.49 -47.10
N GLU A 234 1.76 0.56 -48.42
CA GLU A 234 2.37 1.60 -49.27
C GLU A 234 1.86 3.00 -48.91
N VAL A 235 0.65 3.07 -48.36
CA VAL A 235 -0.05 4.32 -48.03
C VAL A 235 0.11 4.67 -46.55
N VAL A 236 -0.10 3.71 -45.65
CA VAL A 236 -0.11 3.97 -44.19
C VAL A 236 1.18 3.53 -43.47
N GLY A 237 2.11 2.90 -44.20
CA GLY A 237 3.35 2.39 -43.64
C GLY A 237 3.15 1.23 -42.66
N HIS A 238 4.11 1.08 -41.76
CA HIS A 238 4.08 0.05 -40.71
C HIS A 238 4.18 0.67 -39.33
N THR A 239 3.40 0.15 -38.40
CA THR A 239 3.54 0.48 -36.97
C THR A 239 4.90 0.01 -36.44
N ARG A 240 5.32 0.54 -35.29
CA ARG A 240 6.56 0.11 -34.62
C ARG A 240 6.58 -1.40 -34.38
N LEU A 241 5.45 -1.96 -33.95
CA LEU A 241 5.27 -3.40 -33.76
C LEU A 241 5.42 -4.16 -35.08
N GLN A 242 4.76 -3.72 -36.16
CA GLN A 242 4.89 -4.38 -37.46
C GLN A 242 6.34 -4.34 -37.97
N GLN A 243 7.03 -3.20 -37.85
CA GLN A 243 8.42 -3.08 -38.26
C GLN A 243 9.33 -4.07 -37.52
N ARG A 244 9.20 -4.18 -36.18
CA ARG A 244 10.02 -5.11 -35.39
C ARG A 244 9.69 -6.58 -35.68
N LEU A 245 8.42 -6.90 -35.87
CA LEU A 245 8.01 -8.26 -36.27
C LEU A 245 8.49 -8.61 -37.68
N ARG A 246 8.55 -7.64 -38.60
CA ARG A 246 9.13 -7.81 -39.94
C ARG A 246 10.64 -8.06 -39.84
N SER A 247 11.36 -7.26 -39.05
CA SER A 247 12.80 -7.45 -38.82
C SER A 247 13.12 -8.81 -38.18
N ALA A 248 12.21 -9.33 -37.36
CA ALA A 248 12.31 -10.67 -36.78
C ALA A 248 11.84 -11.80 -37.72
N GLY A 249 11.42 -11.48 -38.96
CA GLY A 249 11.01 -12.47 -39.96
C GLY A 249 9.67 -13.16 -39.70
N VAL A 250 8.84 -12.65 -38.78
CA VAL A 250 7.57 -13.29 -38.35
C VAL A 250 6.31 -12.51 -38.75
N HIS A 251 6.45 -11.48 -39.58
CA HIS A 251 5.33 -10.67 -40.04
C HIS A 251 4.94 -11.07 -41.48
N ASP A 252 3.80 -11.75 -41.61
CA ASP A 252 3.20 -12.23 -42.87
C ASP A 252 1.66 -12.08 -42.83
N GLN A 253 0.94 -12.55 -43.86
CA GLN A 253 -0.53 -12.51 -43.93
C GLN A 253 -1.27 -13.27 -42.79
N GLY A 254 -0.55 -13.99 -41.91
CA GLY A 254 -1.09 -14.71 -40.75
C GLY A 254 -1.06 -13.95 -39.41
N ALA A 255 -0.70 -12.66 -39.39
CA ALA A 255 -0.59 -11.86 -38.16
C ALA A 255 -1.87 -11.90 -37.28
N GLY A 256 -3.06 -11.84 -37.89
CA GLY A 256 -4.34 -11.89 -37.17
C GLY A 256 -4.62 -13.21 -36.46
N ALA A 257 -4.14 -14.35 -36.99
CA ALA A 257 -4.29 -15.65 -36.33
C ALA A 257 -3.42 -15.74 -35.06
N THR A 258 -2.22 -15.16 -35.11
CA THR A 258 -1.31 -15.13 -33.95
C THR A 258 -1.89 -14.28 -32.83
N LEU A 259 -2.42 -13.09 -33.15
CA LEU A 259 -3.08 -12.23 -32.16
C LEU A 259 -4.30 -12.90 -31.52
N ARG A 260 -5.19 -13.51 -32.32
CA ARG A 260 -6.35 -14.26 -31.80
C ARG A 260 -5.93 -15.40 -30.87
N SER A 261 -4.84 -16.10 -31.19
CA SER A 261 -4.33 -17.16 -30.33
C SER A 261 -3.80 -16.62 -28.99
N LEU A 262 -3.03 -15.54 -29.01
CA LEU A 262 -2.52 -14.91 -27.78
C LEU A 262 -3.65 -14.33 -26.92
N GLU A 263 -4.69 -13.79 -27.55
CA GLU A 263 -5.89 -13.30 -26.88
C GLU A 263 -6.69 -14.44 -26.23
N ARG A 264 -6.89 -15.56 -26.94
CA ARG A 264 -7.56 -16.76 -26.38
C ARG A 264 -6.81 -17.34 -25.17
N LEU A 265 -5.48 -17.24 -25.17
CA LEU A 265 -4.64 -17.63 -24.02
C LEU A 265 -4.68 -16.61 -22.87
N GLY A 266 -5.40 -15.50 -23.03
CA GLY A 266 -5.51 -14.41 -22.06
C GLY A 266 -4.20 -13.64 -21.86
N LEU A 267 -3.29 -13.66 -22.85
CA LEU A 267 -1.99 -13.00 -22.76
C LEU A 267 -2.07 -11.55 -23.24
N ILE A 268 -2.91 -11.27 -24.22
CA ILE A 268 -3.21 -9.92 -24.71
C ILE A 268 -4.72 -9.69 -24.80
N LYS A 269 -5.12 -8.43 -25.01
CA LYS A 269 -6.45 -8.04 -25.50
C LYS A 269 -6.29 -7.36 -26.85
N VAL A 270 -7.21 -7.62 -27.76
CA VAL A 270 -7.27 -6.94 -29.06
C VAL A 270 -8.50 -6.03 -29.07
N ALA A 271 -8.30 -4.80 -29.53
CA ALA A 271 -9.39 -3.84 -29.72
C ALA A 271 -9.29 -3.22 -31.12
N LYS A 272 -10.38 -2.62 -31.59
CA LYS A 272 -10.40 -1.83 -32.82
C LYS A 272 -10.95 -0.44 -32.52
N ASP A 273 -10.37 0.57 -33.15
CA ASP A 273 -10.89 1.93 -33.21
C ASP A 273 -10.70 2.52 -34.61
N ARG A 274 -11.03 3.79 -34.79
CA ARG A 274 -10.82 4.54 -36.03
C ARG A 274 -9.87 5.69 -35.79
N VAL A 275 -9.05 5.98 -36.80
CA VAL A 275 -8.10 7.08 -36.76
C VAL A 275 -8.03 7.75 -38.13
N GLU A 276 -8.01 9.07 -38.12
CA GLU A 276 -7.75 9.87 -39.31
C GLU A 276 -6.26 9.78 -39.67
N VAL A 277 -5.98 9.31 -40.89
CA VAL A 277 -4.63 9.27 -41.45
C VAL A 277 -4.51 10.38 -42.52
N PRO A 278 -3.58 11.33 -42.36
CA PRO A 278 -3.40 12.41 -43.33
C PRO A 278 -3.22 11.89 -44.76
N GLY A 279 -4.04 12.37 -45.69
CA GLY A 279 -3.99 11.99 -47.11
C GLY A 279 -4.70 10.68 -47.46
N VAL A 280 -5.24 9.94 -46.48
CA VAL A 280 -5.97 8.67 -46.69
C VAL A 280 -7.41 8.78 -46.21
N GLY A 281 -7.63 9.52 -45.12
CA GLY A 281 -8.92 9.63 -44.44
C GLY A 281 -9.02 8.69 -43.24
N GLU A 282 -10.25 8.39 -42.84
CA GLU A 282 -10.55 7.53 -41.69
C GLU A 282 -10.23 6.06 -41.99
N VAL A 283 -9.37 5.46 -41.17
CA VAL A 283 -8.96 4.07 -41.29
C VAL A 283 -9.21 3.32 -39.98
N ASP A 284 -9.70 2.09 -40.07
CA ASP A 284 -9.83 1.21 -38.91
C ASP A 284 -8.43 0.82 -38.42
N ARG A 285 -8.20 0.89 -37.11
CA ARG A 285 -6.93 0.55 -36.47
C ARG A 285 -7.11 -0.59 -35.48
N THR A 286 -6.25 -1.60 -35.59
CA THR A 286 -6.14 -2.68 -34.62
C THR A 286 -5.16 -2.29 -33.52
N LEU A 287 -5.61 -2.40 -32.27
CA LEU A 287 -4.85 -2.11 -31.05
C LEU A 287 -4.62 -3.40 -30.26
N VAL A 288 -3.46 -3.50 -29.61
CA VAL A 288 -3.12 -4.59 -28.70
C VAL A 288 -2.75 -4.06 -27.33
N GLU A 289 -3.23 -4.72 -26.27
CA GLU A 289 -2.89 -4.41 -24.88
C GLU A 289 -2.38 -5.69 -24.21
N ILE A 290 -1.17 -5.66 -23.64
CA ILE A 290 -0.63 -6.82 -22.90
C ILE A 290 -1.24 -6.92 -21.51
N THR A 291 -1.79 -8.10 -21.20
CA THR A 291 -2.39 -8.33 -19.88
C THR A 291 -1.32 -8.49 -18.80
N ARG A 292 -1.74 -8.47 -17.52
CA ARG A 292 -0.84 -8.81 -16.40
C ARG A 292 -0.25 -10.21 -16.54
N ARG A 293 -1.07 -11.18 -16.99
CA ARG A 293 -0.63 -12.57 -17.26
C ARG A 293 0.37 -12.60 -18.42
N GLY A 294 0.09 -11.87 -19.50
CA GLY A 294 0.98 -11.72 -20.65
C GLY A 294 2.35 -11.15 -20.28
N ARG A 295 2.38 -10.07 -19.50
CA ARG A 295 3.63 -9.48 -18.99
C ARG A 295 4.43 -10.47 -18.15
N GLY A 296 3.77 -11.18 -17.24
CA GLY A 296 4.43 -12.21 -16.42
C GLY A 296 5.02 -13.35 -17.26
N CYS A 297 4.24 -13.86 -18.23
CA CYS A 297 4.65 -14.89 -19.17
C CYS A 297 5.87 -14.46 -20.02
N ALA A 298 5.79 -13.27 -20.63
CA ALA A 298 6.86 -12.73 -21.46
C ALA A 298 8.16 -12.50 -20.67
N ARG A 299 8.08 -11.86 -19.49
CA ARG A 299 9.25 -11.64 -18.64
C ARG A 299 9.91 -12.94 -18.20
N ALA A 300 9.10 -13.94 -17.82
CA ALA A 300 9.59 -15.26 -17.45
C ALA A 300 10.39 -15.92 -18.58
N GLY A 301 9.90 -15.80 -19.82
CA GLY A 301 10.53 -16.37 -20.99
C GLY A 301 11.75 -15.64 -21.53
N LEU A 302 11.76 -14.31 -21.40
CA LEU A 302 12.87 -13.46 -21.82
C LEU A 302 13.97 -13.32 -20.76
N GLY A 303 13.75 -13.87 -19.56
CA GLY A 303 14.67 -13.73 -18.42
C GLY A 303 14.72 -12.29 -17.88
N GLU A 304 13.70 -11.48 -18.14
CA GLU A 304 13.64 -10.11 -17.63
C GLU A 304 13.35 -10.11 -16.12
N PRO A 305 14.15 -9.41 -15.30
CA PRO A 305 13.92 -9.34 -13.87
C PRO A 305 12.61 -8.63 -13.57
N VAL A 306 11.86 -9.14 -12.59
CA VAL A 306 10.71 -8.42 -12.04
C VAL A 306 11.24 -7.34 -11.12
N GLU A 307 10.85 -6.09 -11.35
CA GLU A 307 11.13 -5.00 -10.39
C GLU A 307 10.63 -5.41 -9.00
N PRO A 308 11.51 -5.44 -7.99
CA PRO A 308 11.14 -5.89 -6.67
C PRO A 308 10.10 -4.92 -6.10
N THR A 309 8.93 -5.45 -5.74
CA THR A 309 8.00 -4.69 -4.90
C THR A 309 8.68 -4.46 -3.55
N PRO A 310 8.67 -3.24 -2.99
CA PRO A 310 9.26 -3.01 -1.68
C PRO A 310 8.67 -3.98 -0.65
N PRO A 311 9.46 -4.41 0.35
CA PRO A 311 8.94 -5.11 1.51
C PRO A 311 7.67 -4.45 2.05
N THR A 312 6.73 -5.25 2.57
CA THR A 312 5.36 -4.80 2.88
C THR A 312 5.28 -3.64 3.89
N HIS A 313 6.30 -3.44 4.71
CA HIS A 313 6.42 -2.35 5.70
C HIS A 313 7.16 -1.12 5.14
N LEU A 314 7.66 -1.17 3.92
CA LEU A 314 8.30 -0.03 3.25
C LEU A 314 7.32 0.62 2.27
N LEU A 315 7.62 1.86 1.91
CA LEU A 315 6.83 2.70 1.02
C LEU A 315 7.23 2.46 -0.43
N SER A 316 6.29 2.72 -1.35
CA SER A 316 6.65 2.91 -2.76
C SER A 316 7.54 4.14 -2.92
N GLU A 317 8.29 4.22 -4.01
CA GLU A 317 9.15 5.36 -4.35
C GLU A 317 8.39 6.70 -4.26
N TRP A 318 7.17 6.75 -4.83
CA TRP A 318 6.34 7.94 -4.77
C TRP A 318 5.98 8.36 -3.33
N LEU A 319 5.52 7.42 -2.49
CA LEU A 319 5.16 7.72 -1.10
C LEU A 319 6.40 8.06 -0.26
N TRP A 320 7.54 7.44 -0.56
CA TRP A 320 8.83 7.77 0.04
C TRP A 320 9.26 9.21 -0.29
N GLY A 321 9.18 9.61 -1.56
CA GLY A 321 9.47 10.98 -1.98
C GLY A 321 8.54 12.00 -1.34
N VAL A 322 7.25 11.69 -1.17
CA VAL A 322 6.31 12.56 -0.44
C VAL A 322 6.71 12.71 1.03
N LEU A 323 7.06 11.60 1.70
CA LEU A 323 7.48 11.65 3.10
C LEU A 323 8.77 12.47 3.28
N LEU A 324 9.75 12.30 2.39
CA LEU A 324 10.98 13.11 2.39
C LEU A 324 10.69 14.59 2.16
N ARG A 325 9.81 14.93 1.20
CA ARG A 325 9.41 16.32 0.95
C ARG A 325 8.79 16.97 2.19
N VAL A 326 7.89 16.29 2.89
CA VAL A 326 7.27 16.81 4.12
C VAL A 326 8.31 16.93 5.24
N SER A 327 9.20 15.94 5.39
CA SER A 327 10.27 16.00 6.39
C SER A 327 11.26 17.12 6.13
N ALA A 328 11.57 17.43 4.87
CA ALA A 328 12.51 18.48 4.48
C ALA A 328 11.99 19.89 4.80
N ALA A 329 10.67 20.08 4.91
CA ALA A 329 10.07 21.35 5.33
C ALA A 329 10.35 21.69 6.82
N GLY A 330 10.82 20.72 7.60
CA GLY A 330 11.29 20.94 8.97
C GLY A 330 10.20 21.48 9.91
N PRO A 331 10.58 22.34 10.88
CA PRO A 331 9.66 22.91 11.87
C PRO A 331 8.58 23.82 11.30
N GLU A 332 8.82 24.47 10.15
CA GLU A 332 7.84 25.35 9.49
C GLU A 332 6.70 24.55 8.84
N GLY A 333 7.01 23.32 8.39
CA GLY A 333 6.05 22.44 7.72
C GLY A 333 5.66 22.92 6.33
N LEU A 334 5.06 22.01 5.58
CA LEU A 334 4.62 22.26 4.20
C LEU A 334 3.19 22.83 4.22
N HIS A 335 2.88 23.84 3.41
CA HIS A 335 1.52 24.41 3.40
C HIS A 335 0.48 23.36 2.96
N GLU A 336 -0.74 23.40 3.53
CA GLU A 336 -1.78 22.40 3.23
C GLU A 336 -2.04 22.22 1.72
N SER A 337 -2.08 23.32 0.97
CA SER A 337 -2.33 23.30 -0.48
C SER A 337 -1.20 22.67 -1.30
N GLU A 338 0.01 22.54 -0.74
CA GLU A 338 1.17 21.96 -1.44
C GLU A 338 1.18 20.43 -1.41
N LEU A 339 0.34 19.82 -0.56
CA LEU A 339 0.17 18.37 -0.47
C LEU A 339 -1.31 18.01 -0.53
N THR A 340 -1.77 17.71 -1.74
CA THR A 340 -3.15 17.31 -2.00
C THR A 340 -3.22 15.91 -2.64
N GLY A 341 -4.42 15.33 -2.61
CA GLY A 341 -4.72 14.09 -3.32
C GLY A 341 -4.38 12.83 -2.54
N LYS A 342 -4.00 11.77 -3.28
CA LYS A 342 -4.06 10.41 -2.76
C LYS A 342 -3.06 10.10 -1.65
N SER A 343 -1.94 10.81 -1.55
CA SER A 343 -0.88 10.56 -0.58
C SER A 343 -1.38 10.65 0.86
N LEU A 344 -2.31 11.57 1.14
CA LEU A 344 -2.90 11.79 2.46
C LEU A 344 -3.56 10.50 2.99
N PHE A 345 -4.31 9.80 2.15
CA PHE A 345 -4.97 8.54 2.53
C PHE A 345 -4.01 7.39 2.87
N TYR A 346 -2.73 7.51 2.51
CA TYR A 346 -1.71 6.51 2.81
C TYR A 346 -0.76 6.94 3.92
N LEU A 347 -0.50 8.24 4.11
CA LEU A 347 0.51 8.73 5.04
C LEU A 347 -0.05 9.53 6.23
N ALA A 348 -1.20 10.21 6.08
CA ALA A 348 -1.63 11.22 7.04
C ALA A 348 -2.46 10.66 8.20
N VAL A 349 -2.16 11.10 9.42
CA VAL A 349 -2.98 10.81 10.62
C VAL A 349 -4.42 11.28 10.40
N GLY A 350 -5.39 10.45 10.79
CA GLY A 350 -6.82 10.72 10.63
C GLY A 350 -7.41 10.26 9.30
N TYR A 351 -6.59 9.83 8.34
CA TYR A 351 -7.07 9.45 7.00
C TYR A 351 -7.23 7.94 6.84
N ARG A 352 -8.22 7.55 6.02
CA ARG A 352 -8.44 6.20 5.49
C ARG A 352 -8.90 6.29 4.02
N PRO A 353 -8.43 5.41 3.11
CA PRO A 353 -8.87 5.46 1.71
C PRO A 353 -10.37 5.23 1.51
N LYS A 354 -10.97 4.38 2.34
CA LYS A 354 -12.40 4.02 2.37
C LYS A 354 -12.79 3.64 3.82
N PRO A 355 -14.07 3.70 4.23
CA PRO A 355 -14.49 3.39 5.60
C PRO A 355 -14.01 2.03 6.12
N GLN A 356 -14.09 0.97 5.29
CA GLN A 356 -13.67 -0.38 5.66
C GLN A 356 -12.19 -0.68 5.36
N ALA A 357 -11.45 0.28 4.80
CA ALA A 357 -10.03 0.08 4.51
C ALA A 357 -9.17 0.25 5.76
N HIS A 358 -8.04 -0.45 5.81
CA HIS A 358 -7.04 -0.22 6.84
C HIS A 358 -6.56 1.24 6.85
N PRO A 359 -6.23 1.78 8.03
CA PRO A 359 -5.77 3.15 8.18
C PRO A 359 -4.51 3.44 7.38
N SER A 360 -4.32 4.73 7.12
CA SER A 360 -3.04 5.30 6.68
C SER A 360 -1.93 4.95 7.68
N ARG A 361 -0.69 5.29 7.34
CA ARG A 361 0.48 4.99 8.19
C ARG A 361 0.73 6.02 9.29
N GLY A 362 0.05 7.17 9.28
CA GLY A 362 0.27 8.24 10.27
C GLY A 362 1.73 8.73 10.35
N PHE A 363 2.41 8.80 9.21
CA PHE A 363 3.76 9.34 9.07
C PHE A 363 3.80 10.85 8.93
N ILE A 364 2.68 11.46 8.56
CA ILE A 364 2.53 12.92 8.51
C ILE A 364 1.26 13.33 9.24
N GLU A 365 1.21 14.57 9.71
CA GLU A 365 0.03 15.13 10.36
C GLU A 365 -0.12 16.62 10.01
N LEU A 366 -1.36 17.09 10.02
CA LEU A 366 -1.71 18.48 9.78
C LEU A 366 -1.79 19.20 11.12
N ARG A 367 -1.01 20.27 11.29
CA ARG A 367 -0.99 21.09 12.51
C ARG A 367 -1.41 22.52 12.19
N PRO A 368 -2.20 23.18 13.05
CA PRO A 368 -2.47 24.60 12.90
C PRO A 368 -1.21 25.41 13.21
N ARG A 369 -0.93 26.41 12.37
CA ARG A 369 0.05 27.46 12.67
C ARG A 369 -0.70 28.63 13.27
N MET A 370 -0.43 28.93 14.54
CA MET A 370 -1.10 30.00 15.26
C MET A 370 -0.49 31.36 14.95
N ALA A 371 -1.32 32.41 14.98
CA ALA A 371 -0.86 33.79 14.98
C ALA A 371 -0.08 34.10 16.27
N PRO A 372 0.79 35.12 16.29
CA PRO A 372 1.47 35.54 17.52
C PRO A 372 0.50 35.68 18.71
N GLY A 373 0.82 35.02 19.82
CA GLY A 373 -0.01 35.01 21.03
C GLY A 373 -1.20 34.03 21.00
N ASP A 374 -1.18 33.03 20.12
CA ASP A 374 -2.21 31.97 20.02
C ASP A 374 -3.64 32.49 19.82
N THR A 375 -3.79 33.66 19.20
CA THR A 375 -5.08 34.35 19.08
C THR A 375 -6.03 33.68 18.08
N HIS A 376 -5.51 33.23 16.94
CA HIS A 376 -6.25 32.53 15.90
C HIS A 376 -5.33 31.66 15.04
N VAL A 377 -5.90 30.69 14.32
CA VAL A 377 -5.17 29.88 13.34
C VAL A 377 -4.91 30.72 12.08
N LEU A 378 -3.66 30.84 11.66
CA LEU A 378 -3.28 31.51 10.42
C LEU A 378 -3.48 30.60 9.21
N ASP A 379 -2.89 29.42 9.26
CA ASP A 379 -2.97 28.38 8.24
C ASP A 379 -2.69 27.00 8.84
N TYR A 380 -2.80 25.96 8.01
CA TYR A 380 -2.48 24.59 8.39
C TYR A 380 -1.22 24.10 7.65
N ARG A 381 -0.36 23.38 8.37
CA ARG A 381 0.94 22.92 7.90
C ARG A 381 1.10 21.43 8.10
N TRP A 382 1.57 20.73 7.08
CA TRP A 382 1.93 19.32 7.15
C TRP A 382 3.32 19.16 7.75
N HIS A 383 3.43 18.30 8.76
CA HIS A 383 4.69 17.92 9.39
C HIS A 383 4.85 16.40 9.39
N ALA A 384 6.10 15.94 9.37
CA ALA A 384 6.39 14.54 9.67
C ALA A 384 6.11 14.25 11.15
N THR A 385 5.41 13.15 11.43
CA THR A 385 5.21 12.69 12.81
C THR A 385 6.49 12.11 13.37
N VAL A 386 6.54 11.88 14.70
CA VAL A 386 7.67 11.17 15.34
C VAL A 386 7.91 9.82 14.67
N LEU A 387 6.84 9.08 14.35
CA LEU A 387 6.94 7.82 13.63
C LEU A 387 7.49 8.01 12.20
N GLY A 388 7.02 9.03 11.47
CA GLY A 388 7.52 9.33 10.12
C GLY A 388 9.02 9.60 10.11
N LEU A 389 9.50 10.43 11.04
CA LEU A 389 10.92 10.73 11.22
C LEU A 389 11.73 9.48 11.61
N GLN A 390 11.20 8.67 12.53
CA GLN A 390 11.83 7.41 12.92
C GLN A 390 11.91 6.43 11.73
N HIS A 391 10.86 6.33 10.91
CA HIS A 391 10.84 5.52 9.69
C HIS A 391 11.94 5.97 8.72
N ILE A 392 12.07 7.28 8.49
CA ILE A 392 13.15 7.85 7.66
C ILE A 392 14.51 7.42 8.22
N ALA A 393 14.77 7.71 9.51
CA ALA A 393 16.07 7.46 10.12
C ALA A 393 16.51 5.99 10.01
N ILE A 394 15.57 5.06 10.20
CA ILE A 394 15.86 3.62 10.23
C ILE A 394 16.05 3.06 8.82
N TYR A 395 15.19 3.45 7.87
CA TYR A 395 15.12 2.81 6.55
C TYR A 395 15.77 3.63 5.43
N LEU A 396 16.38 4.79 5.72
CA LEU A 396 17.03 5.64 4.71
C LEU A 396 18.00 4.85 3.82
N HIS A 397 18.87 4.04 4.42
CA HIS A 397 19.83 3.21 3.68
C HIS A 397 19.14 2.18 2.78
N VAL A 398 18.10 1.50 3.28
CA VAL A 398 17.31 0.53 2.49
C VAL A 398 16.64 1.21 1.30
N TYR A 399 16.07 2.40 1.49
CA TYR A 399 15.47 3.16 0.38
C TYR A 399 16.50 3.65 -0.62
N ALA A 400 17.70 4.04 -0.19
CA ALA A 400 18.78 4.44 -1.10
C ALA A 400 19.24 3.29 -2.01
N GLU A 401 19.20 2.05 -1.50
CA GLU A 401 19.49 0.85 -2.29
C GLU A 401 18.33 0.45 -3.21
N MET A 402 17.08 0.56 -2.74
CA MET A 402 15.90 0.18 -3.54
C MET A 402 15.56 1.20 -4.63
N TYR A 403 15.72 2.48 -4.32
CA TYR A 403 15.43 3.61 -5.21
C TYR A 403 16.71 4.45 -5.33
N PRO A 404 17.76 3.89 -5.96
CA PRO A 404 18.96 4.67 -6.21
C PRO A 404 18.53 5.89 -7.02
N PRO A 405 19.05 7.09 -6.71
CA PRO A 405 18.84 8.23 -7.59
C PRO A 405 19.26 7.77 -8.98
N ALA A 406 18.32 7.82 -9.94
CA ALA A 406 18.61 7.45 -11.31
C ALA A 406 19.94 8.10 -11.69
N ALA A 407 20.84 7.34 -12.32
CA ALA A 407 22.10 7.86 -12.83
C ALA A 407 21.78 8.88 -13.94
N SER A 408 21.34 10.06 -13.54
CA SER A 408 21.27 11.25 -14.36
C SER A 408 22.69 11.85 -14.40
N PRO A 409 23.17 12.24 -15.59
CA PRO A 409 24.48 12.89 -15.74
C PRO A 409 24.53 14.22 -14.95
N PRO A 410 25.75 14.73 -14.65
CA PRO A 410 25.97 15.73 -13.62
C PRO A 410 25.41 17.11 -13.99
N HIS A 411 24.98 17.82 -12.93
CA HIS A 411 24.98 19.27 -12.73
C HIS A 411 24.62 20.18 -13.93
N SER A 412 23.50 20.89 -13.81
CA SER A 412 23.37 22.21 -14.44
C SER A 412 23.50 23.27 -13.35
N HIS A 413 24.60 24.01 -13.44
CA HIS A 413 24.89 25.22 -12.70
C HIS A 413 23.69 26.18 -12.67
N PHE A 414 23.23 26.57 -11.49
CA PHE A 414 22.62 27.88 -11.33
C PHE A 414 23.76 28.90 -11.26
N GLY A 415 24.02 29.51 -12.42
CA GLY A 415 24.83 30.69 -12.53
C GLY A 415 24.17 31.86 -11.81
N GLN A 416 25.00 32.59 -11.08
CA GLN A 416 24.75 33.93 -10.58
C GLN A 416 24.26 34.85 -11.71
N SER A 417 23.21 35.62 -11.44
CA SER A 417 23.04 37.04 -11.76
C SER A 417 21.72 37.52 -11.17
#